data_AF-A0A6L7JRJ4-F1
#
_entry.id   AF-A0A6L7JRJ4-F1
#
_cell.length_a   1.000
_cell.length_b   1.000
_cell.length_c   1.000
_cell.angle_alpha   90.00
_cell.angle_beta   90.00
_cell.angle_gamma   90.00
#
_symmetry.space_group_name_H-M   'P 1'
#
loop_
_entity.id
_entity.type
_entity.pdbx_description
1 polymer ?
#
loop_
_entity_poly.entity_id
_entity_poly.type
_entity_poly.pdbx_seq_one_letter_code
_entity_poly.pdbx_strand_id
1 'polypeptide(L)' 'MSESEIEKINRSILVRVFWDDHAFMSSTMVGGKFALRICIVNFTTAWEDVKETLDAVEAFGTEALESN' A
#
# COMPACT_ATOMS: atom_id res chain seq x y z
N MET A 1 10.31 -14.31 -5.28
CA MET A 1 9.41 -13.48 -6.09
C MET A 1 10.25 -12.60 -7.00
N SER A 2 9.86 -12.53 -8.26
CA SER A 2 10.36 -11.58 -9.24
C SER A 2 9.83 -10.17 -8.97
N GLU A 3 10.51 -9.16 -9.52
CA GLU A 3 10.07 -7.76 -9.45
C GLU A 3 8.66 -7.58 -10.06
N SER A 4 8.32 -8.35 -11.09
CA SER A 4 6.99 -8.35 -11.71
C SER A 4 5.89 -8.84 -10.76
N GLU A 5 6.16 -9.87 -9.96
CA GLU A 5 5.21 -10.37 -8.95
C GLU A 5 5.02 -9.35 -7.83
N ILE A 6 6.11 -8.73 -7.36
CA ILE A 6 6.05 -7.66 -6.35
C ILE A 6 5.27 -6.46 -6.88
N GLU A 7 5.49 -6.06 -8.12
CA GLU A 7 4.74 -4.97 -8.76
C GLU A 7 3.24 -5.28 -8.83
N LYS A 8 2.85 -6.49 -9.21
CA LYS A 8 1.43 -6.90 -9.24
C LYS A 8 0.78 -6.81 -7.87
N ILE A 9 1.47 -7.28 -6.82
CA ILE A 9 0.98 -7.20 -5.45
C ILE A 9 0.86 -5.74 -5.00
N ASN A 10 1.89 -4.91 -5.21
CA ASN A 10 1.83 -3.50 -4.86
C ASN A 10 0.70 -2.75 -5.59
N ARG A 11 0.44 -3.08 -6.86
CA ARG A 11 -0.70 -2.52 -7.60
C ARG A 11 -2.04 -2.96 -7.01
N SER A 12 -2.16 -4.23 -6.62
CA SER A 12 -3.36 -4.75 -5.95
C SER A 12 -3.62 -4.03 -4.62
N ILE A 13 -2.59 -3.92 -3.78
CA ILE A 13 -2.66 -3.19 -2.49
C ILE A 13 -3.10 -1.74 -2.72
N LEU A 14 -2.49 -1.03 -3.69
CA LEU A 14 -2.83 0.35 -3.98
C LEU A 14 -4.32 0.54 -4.33
N VAL A 15 -4.84 -0.34 -5.19
CA VAL A 15 -6.26 -0.31 -5.58
C VAL A 15 -7.14 -0.54 -4.35
N ARG A 16 -6.79 -1.52 -3.51
CA ARG A 16 -7.59 -1.86 -2.33
C ARG A 16 -7.57 -0.80 -1.25
N VAL A 17 -6.42 -0.25 -0.90
CA VAL A 17 -6.34 0.87 0.05
C VAL A 17 -7.15 2.07 -0.44
N PHE A 18 -7.15 2.34 -1.75
CA PHE A 18 -7.94 3.45 -2.30
C PHE A 18 -9.47 3.24 -2.19
N TRP A 19 -9.95 2.00 -2.31
CA TRP A 19 -11.39 1.70 -2.27
C TRP A 19 -11.93 1.34 -0.89
N ASP A 20 -11.11 0.68 -0.07
CA ASP A 20 -11.53 0.06 1.19
C ASP A 20 -11.21 0.93 2.43
N ASP A 21 -10.36 1.95 2.33
CA ASP A 21 -9.72 2.59 3.50
C ASP A 21 -9.85 4.13 3.56
N HIS A 22 -9.56 4.69 4.75
CA HIS A 22 -9.61 6.12 5.08
C HIS A 22 -8.38 6.92 4.61
N ALA A 23 -7.40 6.28 3.96
CA ALA A 23 -6.12 6.88 3.58
C ALA A 23 -5.94 7.02 2.06
N PHE A 24 -5.55 8.22 1.61
CA PHE A 24 -5.13 8.41 0.23
C PHE A 24 -3.64 8.05 0.07
N MET A 25 -3.38 6.89 -0.51
CA MET A 25 -2.04 6.43 -0.88
C MET A 25 -1.80 6.55 -2.40
N SER A 26 -0.57 6.84 -2.78
CA SER A 26 -0.15 6.94 -4.18
C SER A 26 0.97 5.95 -4.48
N SER A 27 1.35 5.79 -5.74
CA SER A 27 2.55 5.03 -6.15
C SER A 27 3.65 5.93 -6.69
N THR A 28 4.85 5.39 -6.76
CA THR A 28 5.99 5.98 -7.46
C THR A 28 6.92 4.90 -8.02
N MET A 29 7.86 5.28 -8.88
CA MET A 29 8.95 4.41 -9.31
C MET A 29 10.23 4.76 -8.54
N VAL A 30 10.85 3.78 -7.89
CA VAL A 30 12.15 3.93 -7.19
C VAL A 30 13.12 2.92 -7.78
N GLY A 31 14.18 3.41 -8.43
CA GLY A 31 15.17 2.52 -9.06
C GLY A 31 14.56 1.57 -10.12
N GLY A 32 13.52 2.02 -10.83
CA GLY A 32 12.81 1.20 -11.82
C GLY A 32 11.78 0.22 -11.23
N LYS A 33 11.53 0.25 -9.92
CA LYS A 33 10.58 -0.61 -9.23
C LYS A 33 9.33 0.15 -8.81
N PHE A 34 8.15 -0.47 -8.97
CA PHE A 34 6.89 0.11 -8.53
C PHE A 34 6.74 0.02 -7.01
N ALA A 35 6.66 1.16 -6.33
CA ALA A 35 6.59 1.27 -4.88
C ALA A 35 5.36 2.06 -4.43
N LEU A 36 4.85 1.70 -3.25
CA LEU A 36 3.80 2.42 -2.55
C LEU A 36 4.39 3.66 -1.84
N ARG A 37 3.63 4.76 -1.83
CA ARG A 37 4.04 6.04 -1.26
C ARG A 37 2.90 6.69 -0.49
N ILE A 38 3.16 6.92 0.79
CA ILE A 38 2.30 7.69 1.71
C ILE A 38 3.00 9.02 2.01
N CYS A 39 2.26 10.12 1.91
CA CYS A 39 2.73 11.45 2.30
C CYS A 39 1.75 12.04 3.31
N ILE A 40 2.15 12.10 4.57
CA ILE A 40 1.32 12.59 5.67
C ILE A 40 1.51 14.10 5.76
N VAL A 41 0.49 14.84 5.31
CA VAL A 41 0.51 16.32 5.28
C VAL A 41 -0.48 16.94 6.26
N ASN A 42 -1.43 16.16 6.76
CA ASN A 42 -2.42 16.63 7.71
C ASN A 42 -1.84 16.60 9.13
N PHE A 43 -1.84 17.75 9.81
CA PHE A 43 -1.32 17.88 11.18
C PHE A 43 -2.18 17.18 12.24
N THR A 44 -3.42 16.79 11.90
CA THR A 44 -4.30 16.03 12.78
C THR A 44 -4.11 14.52 12.66
N THR A 45 -3.30 14.05 11.69
CA THR A 45 -3.01 12.61 11.57
C THR A 45 -2.27 12.13 12.81
N ALA A 46 -2.88 11.18 13.50
CA ALA A 46 -2.32 10.52 14.66
C ALA A 46 -1.51 9.29 14.24
N TRP A 47 -0.76 8.72 15.19
CA TRP A 47 0.01 7.51 14.91
C TRP A 47 -0.88 6.31 14.64
N GLU A 48 -2.05 6.28 15.28
CA GLU A 48 -3.07 5.26 15.11
C GLU A 48 -3.55 5.19 13.65
N ASP A 49 -3.81 6.33 13.01
CA ASP A 49 -4.21 6.38 11.59
C ASP A 49 -3.13 5.75 10.68
N VAL A 50 -1.85 6.05 10.97
CA VAL A 50 -0.72 5.51 10.21
C VAL A 50 -0.61 4.01 10.41
N LYS A 51 -0.77 3.56 11.66
CA LYS A 51 -0.71 2.15 12.01
C LYS A 51 -1.83 1.37 11.32
N GLU A 52 -3.06 1.87 11.38
CA GLU A 52 -4.22 1.23 10.72
C GLU A 52 -3.99 1.11 9.21
N THR A 53 -3.45 2.17 8.57
CA THR A 53 -3.11 2.14 7.14
C THR A 53 -2.05 1.06 6.84
N LEU A 54 -1.03 0.93 7.69
CA LEU A 54 0.03 -0.08 7.52
C LEU A 54 -0.49 -1.50 7.76
N ASP A 55 -1.35 -1.70 8.76
CA ASP A 55 -2.00 -2.98 9.04
C ASP A 55 -2.86 -3.42 7.84
N ALA A 56 -3.60 -2.48 7.22
CA ALA A 56 -4.39 -2.74 6.02
C ALA A 56 -3.49 -3.14 4.83
N VAL A 57 -2.37 -2.43 4.62
CA VAL A 57 -1.38 -2.77 3.58
C VAL A 57 -0.82 -4.18 3.78
N GLU A 58 -0.48 -4.56 5.01
CA GLU A 58 0.03 -5.90 5.33
C GLU A 58 -1.04 -6.98 5.09
N ALA A 59 -2.28 -6.74 5.54
CA ALA A 59 -3.39 -7.65 5.31
C ALA A 59 -3.65 -7.88 3.81
N PHE A 60 -3.77 -6.81 3.03
CA PHE A 60 -4.00 -6.91 1.58
C PHE A 60 -2.82 -7.55 0.85
N GLY A 61 -1.60 -7.29 1.30
CA GLY A 61 -0.41 -7.94 0.76
C GLY A 61 -0.40 -9.45 1.02
N THR A 62 -0.79 -9.86 2.22
CA THR A 62 -0.88 -11.28 2.62
C THR A 62 -1.95 -12.01 1.81
N GLU A 63 -3.15 -11.43 1.71
CA GLU A 63 -4.24 -11.99 0.89
C GLU A 63 -3.86 -12.11 -0.60
N ALA A 64 -3.12 -11.13 -1.14
CA ALA A 64 -2.62 -11.16 -2.51
C ALA A 64 -1.54 -12.23 -2.73
N LEU A 65 -0.76 -12.58 -1.70
CA LEU A 65 0.21 -13.67 -1.75
C LEU A 65 -0.49 -15.04 -1.72
N GLU A 66 -1.55 -15.20 -0.94
CA GLU A 66 -2.31 -16.46 -0.87
C GLU A 66 -3.15 -16.73 -2.14
N SER A 67 -3.44 -15.68 -2.91
CA SER A 67 -4.23 -15.75 -4.15
C SER A 67 -3.38 -15.97 -5.42
N ASN A 68 -2.06 -16.10 -5.32
CA ASN A 68 -1.12 -16.35 -6.44
C ASN A 68 -0.31 -17.63 -6.24
#